data_AF-A0A3D1XX73-F1
#
_entry.id   AF-A0A3D1XX73-F1
#
_cell.length_a   1.000
_cell.length_b   1.000
_cell.length_c   1.000
_cell.angle_alpha   90.00
_cell.angle_beta   90.00
_cell.angle_gamma   90.00
#
_symmetry.space_group_name_H-M   'P 1'
#
loop_
_entity.id
_entity.type
_entity.pdbx_description
1 polymer ?
#
loop_
_entity_poly.entity_id
_entity_poly.type
_entity_poly.pdbx_seq_one_letter_code
_entity_poly.pdbx_strand_id
1 'polypeptide(L)'
;MFDKWQVKPKKRQKTVKDLRKKPKFVGAIKCNGSCHDPYYQAWTKSPHGGTFELLKAGVRKEAKVRVKLDPEKDYTTTPLCLRCHTTGYKQRGGFKPAGTKSKKGKDKSSKIDPDEPNLEQVGCEMCHSVAGGSQFRAVMKSSKGDFTKAETEKYGQRWDYANVCTRCHTHPNTPFLPSVHDKYKFNYEERKLKVHKIADFWSEDNADQKLEKVDDRAKQQGQTEKTPLIIEDFQIKDGKLKFKKGTKPYNSKKKTFNYKKG
;
A
#
# COMPACT_ATOMS: atom_id res chain seq x y z
N MET A 1 10.73 27.70 27.72
CA MET A 1 9.86 28.14 26.61
C MET A 1 10.59 27.86 25.30
N PHE A 2 10.32 26.73 24.65
CA PHE A 2 10.95 26.43 23.36
C PHE A 2 10.11 27.05 22.25
N ASP A 3 10.69 28.03 21.57
CA ASP A 3 10.04 28.76 20.48
C ASP A 3 9.51 27.80 19.41
N LYS A 4 8.23 28.01 19.11
CA LYS A 4 7.47 27.35 18.05
C LYS A 4 8.20 27.55 16.73
N TRP A 5 8.98 26.55 16.31
CA TRP A 5 9.48 26.41 14.94
C TRP A 5 8.30 26.16 13.98
N GLN A 6 7.54 27.22 13.69
CA GLN A 6 6.60 27.25 12.58
C GLN A 6 7.42 27.15 11.29
N VAL A 7 7.55 25.94 10.75
CA VAL A 7 8.18 25.74 9.44
C VAL A 7 7.30 26.39 8.38
N LYS A 8 7.73 27.58 7.90
CA LYS A 8 7.03 28.39 6.90
C LYS A 8 6.64 27.55 5.66
N PRO A 9 5.41 27.66 5.12
CA PRO A 9 4.91 26.87 3.98
C PRO A 9 5.82 26.86 2.73
N LYS A 10 6.55 27.96 2.47
CA LYS A 10 7.50 28.06 1.34
C LYS A 10 8.67 27.06 1.44
N LYS A 11 9.14 26.73 2.66
CA LYS A 11 10.21 25.74 2.89
C LYS A 11 9.70 24.32 2.62
N ARG A 12 8.43 24.03 2.97
CA ARG A 12 7.72 22.77 2.63
C ARG A 12 7.66 22.55 1.11
N GLN A 13 7.32 23.59 0.35
CA GLN A 13 7.25 23.52 -1.12
C GLN A 13 8.61 23.23 -1.77
N LYS A 14 9.73 23.74 -1.25
CA LYS A 14 11.09 23.50 -1.79
C LYS A 14 11.54 22.04 -1.58
N THR A 15 11.37 21.49 -0.37
CA THR A 15 11.68 20.08 -0.09
C THR A 15 10.86 19.12 -0.94
N VAL A 16 9.58 19.44 -1.17
CA VAL A 16 8.71 18.66 -2.06
C VAL A 16 9.09 18.86 -3.54
N LYS A 17 9.58 20.06 -3.91
CA LYS A 17 10.09 20.37 -5.26
C LYS A 17 11.34 19.57 -5.61
N ASP A 18 12.20 19.26 -4.65
CA ASP A 18 13.41 18.45 -4.89
C ASP A 18 13.11 16.95 -5.00
N LEU A 19 11.99 16.48 -4.43
CA LEU A 19 11.51 15.09 -4.54
C LEU A 19 10.77 14.77 -5.86
N ARG A 20 10.74 15.71 -6.82
CA ARG A 20 9.75 15.80 -7.92
C ARG A 20 9.79 14.79 -9.06
N LYS A 21 10.67 13.80 -9.15
CA LYS A 21 10.80 13.10 -10.44
C LYS A 21 9.78 11.99 -10.74
N LYS A 22 8.77 11.75 -9.89
CA LYS A 22 7.50 10.95 -10.04
C LYS A 22 7.23 10.13 -8.77
N PRO A 23 5.97 9.93 -8.35
CA PRO A 23 5.66 9.05 -7.23
C PRO A 23 6.17 7.64 -7.51
N LYS A 24 6.72 7.02 -6.48
CA LYS A 24 7.17 5.64 -6.45
C LYS A 24 6.84 5.01 -5.12
N PHE A 25 6.64 3.70 -5.14
CA PHE A 25 6.62 2.89 -3.94
C PHE A 25 8.00 2.88 -3.29
N VAL A 26 8.01 2.88 -1.96
CA VAL A 26 9.23 2.91 -1.14
C VAL A 26 9.30 1.75 -0.14
N GLY A 27 8.18 1.04 0.04
CA GLY A 27 8.03 -0.09 0.94
C GLY A 27 7.78 0.31 2.40
N ALA A 28 7.26 -0.63 3.18
CA ALA A 28 6.81 -0.42 4.56
C ALA A 28 7.92 0.09 5.48
N ILE A 29 9.19 -0.29 5.26
CA ILE A 29 10.33 0.17 6.06
C ILE A 29 10.47 1.70 6.03
N LYS A 30 10.12 2.37 4.92
CA LYS A 30 10.19 3.84 4.84
C LYS A 30 9.01 4.56 5.49
N CYS A 31 7.99 3.80 5.86
CA CYS A 31 6.92 4.23 6.76
C CYS A 31 7.29 3.93 8.22
N ASN A 32 8.12 2.90 8.45
CA ASN A 32 8.77 2.56 9.71
C ASN A 32 10.04 3.39 10.00
N GLY A 33 10.57 3.29 11.22
CA GLY A 33 11.95 3.60 11.58
C GLY A 33 12.17 4.93 12.30
N SER A 34 11.16 5.80 12.40
CA SER A 34 11.25 7.04 13.18
C SER A 34 9.91 7.79 13.38
N CYS A 35 8.78 7.23 12.94
CA CYS A 35 7.50 7.97 12.89
C CYS A 35 6.25 7.11 13.07
N HIS A 36 6.28 5.81 12.77
CA HIS A 36 5.11 4.91 12.84
C HIS A 36 5.47 3.47 13.24
N ASP A 37 6.40 3.28 14.18
CA ASP A 37 6.85 1.97 14.65
C ASP A 37 5.70 1.08 15.16
N PRO A 38 4.80 1.51 16.07
CA PRO A 38 3.67 0.70 16.50
C PRO A 38 2.77 0.23 15.35
N TYR A 39 2.60 1.07 14.33
CA TYR A 39 1.83 0.73 13.13
C TYR A 39 2.54 -0.32 12.29
N TYR A 40 3.87 -0.20 12.14
CA TYR A 40 4.67 -1.17 11.44
C TYR A 40 4.66 -2.52 12.16
N GLN A 41 4.93 -2.56 13.47
CA GLN A 41 4.92 -3.78 14.26
C GLN A 41 3.55 -4.48 14.18
N ALA A 42 2.47 -3.73 14.40
CA ALA A 42 1.11 -4.27 14.28
C ALA A 42 0.80 -4.80 12.87
N TRP A 43 1.31 -4.13 11.82
CA TRP A 43 1.17 -4.59 10.45
C TRP A 43 1.97 -5.88 10.17
N THR A 44 3.20 -6.02 10.68
CA THR A 44 4.00 -7.25 10.47
C THR A 44 3.32 -8.49 11.04
N LYS A 45 2.57 -8.32 12.15
CA LYS A 45 1.80 -9.40 12.77
C LYS A 45 0.41 -9.60 12.15
N SER A 46 0.01 -8.73 11.22
CA SER A 46 -1.28 -8.85 10.51
C SER A 46 -1.20 -9.86 9.36
N PRO A 47 -2.34 -10.36 8.86
CA PRO A 47 -2.36 -11.17 7.64
C PRO A 47 -1.77 -10.45 6.41
N HIS A 48 -1.83 -9.12 6.35
CA HIS A 48 -1.24 -8.33 5.26
C HIS A 48 0.29 -8.29 5.31
N GLY A 49 0.88 -8.39 6.50
CA GLY A 49 2.33 -8.49 6.70
C GLY A 49 2.90 -9.88 6.37
N GLY A 50 2.06 -10.88 6.09
CA GLY A 50 2.47 -12.25 5.76
C GLY A 50 1.91 -12.79 4.44
N THR A 51 1.44 -11.92 3.53
CA THR A 51 0.79 -12.35 2.28
C THR A 51 1.68 -13.10 1.30
N PHE A 52 2.98 -12.81 1.27
CA PHE A 52 3.95 -13.46 0.40
C PHE A 52 4.15 -14.93 0.77
N GLU A 53 4.16 -15.24 2.07
CA GLU A 53 4.28 -16.60 2.58
C GLU A 53 3.15 -17.49 2.06
N LEU A 54 1.94 -16.93 1.97
CA LEU A 54 0.76 -17.65 1.47
C LEU A 54 0.91 -18.13 0.01
N LEU A 55 1.85 -17.55 -0.75
CA LEU A 55 2.10 -17.92 -2.14
C LEU A 55 3.09 -19.07 -2.30
N LYS A 56 3.88 -19.40 -1.27
CA LYS A 56 4.87 -20.48 -1.35
C LYS A 56 4.19 -21.84 -1.50
N ALA A 57 4.91 -22.80 -2.10
CA ALA A 57 4.50 -24.20 -2.19
C ALA A 57 4.17 -24.77 -0.80
N GLY A 58 3.17 -25.64 -0.71
CA GLY A 58 2.78 -26.33 0.51
C GLY A 58 2.05 -25.47 1.57
N VAL A 59 2.05 -24.14 1.46
CA VAL A 59 1.36 -23.25 2.41
C VAL A 59 -0.14 -23.17 2.10
N ARG A 60 -0.98 -23.31 3.14
CA ARG A 60 -2.46 -23.27 3.08
C ARG A 60 -3.07 -24.20 2.01
N LYS A 61 -2.67 -25.48 2.03
CA LYS A 61 -3.07 -26.47 1.03
C LYS A 61 -4.58 -26.55 0.84
N GLU A 62 -5.34 -26.61 1.93
CA GLU A 62 -6.80 -26.75 1.92
C GLU A 62 -7.48 -25.53 1.28
N ALA A 63 -6.91 -24.33 1.51
CA ALA A 63 -7.44 -23.11 0.91
C ALA A 63 -7.17 -23.10 -0.61
N LYS A 64 -5.99 -23.52 -1.05
CA LYS A 64 -5.63 -23.60 -2.47
C LYS A 64 -6.48 -24.64 -3.21
N VAL A 65 -6.60 -25.85 -2.67
CA VAL A 65 -7.44 -26.92 -3.24
C VAL A 65 -8.89 -26.46 -3.41
N ARG A 66 -9.44 -25.78 -2.40
CA ARG A 66 -10.81 -25.24 -2.44
C ARG A 66 -11.08 -24.33 -3.64
N VAL A 67 -10.06 -23.58 -4.07
CA VAL A 67 -10.16 -22.68 -5.22
C VAL A 67 -9.49 -23.23 -6.47
N LYS A 68 -9.29 -24.56 -6.52
CA LYS A 68 -8.69 -25.28 -7.65
C LYS A 68 -7.28 -24.79 -8.02
N LEU A 69 -6.53 -24.32 -7.02
CA LEU A 69 -5.11 -24.05 -7.14
C LEU A 69 -4.31 -25.27 -6.68
N ASP A 70 -3.15 -25.48 -7.28
CA ASP A 70 -2.21 -26.52 -6.92
C ASP A 70 -1.55 -26.17 -5.57
N PRO A 71 -1.72 -26.97 -4.51
CA PRO A 71 -1.14 -26.69 -3.22
C PRO A 71 0.40 -26.68 -3.22
N GLU A 72 1.03 -27.47 -4.10
CA GLU A 72 2.48 -27.66 -4.17
C GLU A 72 3.15 -26.69 -5.16
N LYS A 73 2.37 -25.96 -5.95
CA LYS A 73 2.90 -24.92 -6.82
C LYS A 73 3.36 -23.70 -6.03
N ASP A 74 4.55 -23.20 -6.38
CA ASP A 74 5.04 -21.90 -5.94
C ASP A 74 4.45 -20.76 -6.79
N TYR A 75 3.67 -19.90 -6.15
CA TYR A 75 3.02 -18.74 -6.77
C TYR A 75 3.79 -17.42 -6.54
N THR A 76 4.96 -17.43 -5.89
CA THR A 76 5.77 -16.24 -5.56
C THR A 76 6.33 -15.49 -6.77
N THR A 77 6.23 -16.06 -7.97
CA THR A 77 6.54 -15.39 -9.23
C THR A 77 5.33 -15.26 -10.15
N THR A 78 4.16 -15.77 -9.76
CA THR A 78 2.95 -15.77 -10.59
C THR A 78 2.36 -14.36 -10.69
N PRO A 79 2.34 -13.73 -11.88
CA PRO A 79 2.02 -12.30 -11.99
C PRO A 79 0.65 -11.90 -11.46
N LEU A 80 -0.36 -12.77 -11.60
CA LEU A 80 -1.71 -12.48 -11.13
C LEU A 80 -1.79 -12.44 -9.60
N CYS A 81 -1.12 -13.39 -8.93
CA CYS A 81 -1.07 -13.50 -7.47
C CYS A 81 -0.33 -12.30 -6.86
N LEU A 82 0.80 -11.90 -7.45
CA LEU A 82 1.64 -10.84 -6.92
C LEU A 82 0.96 -9.47 -6.88
N ARG A 83 -0.05 -9.22 -7.72
CA ARG A 83 -0.76 -7.95 -7.71
C ARG A 83 -1.48 -7.68 -6.39
N CYS A 84 -2.04 -8.71 -5.76
CA CYS A 84 -2.81 -8.58 -4.53
C CYS A 84 -2.02 -8.99 -3.28
N HIS A 85 -0.85 -9.62 -3.45
CA HIS A 85 -0.05 -10.16 -2.34
C HIS A 85 1.25 -9.39 -2.07
N THR A 86 1.54 -8.34 -2.85
CA THR A 86 2.78 -7.55 -2.73
C THR A 86 2.51 -6.06 -2.88
N THR A 87 3.49 -5.24 -2.55
CA THR A 87 3.42 -3.78 -2.64
C THR A 87 3.82 -3.30 -4.03
N GLY A 88 2.87 -2.73 -4.76
CA GLY A 88 3.13 -1.99 -6.00
C GLY A 88 3.66 -2.84 -7.16
N TYR A 89 3.32 -4.13 -7.24
CA TYR A 89 3.75 -4.99 -8.35
C TYR A 89 3.43 -4.37 -9.71
N LYS A 90 4.42 -4.34 -10.61
CA LYS A 90 4.37 -3.68 -11.95
C LYS A 90 4.13 -2.16 -11.91
N GLN A 91 4.32 -1.53 -10.75
CA GLN A 91 4.31 -0.08 -10.58
C GLN A 91 5.71 0.42 -10.22
N ARG A 92 5.92 1.73 -10.35
CA ARG A 92 7.24 2.34 -10.16
C ARG A 92 7.70 2.19 -8.71
N GLY A 93 8.85 1.54 -8.50
CA GLY A 93 9.42 1.33 -7.17
C GLY A 93 8.82 0.17 -6.37
N GLY A 94 7.79 -0.51 -6.89
CA GLY A 94 7.18 -1.63 -6.19
C GLY A 94 7.96 -2.93 -6.32
N PHE A 95 7.37 -3.98 -5.77
CA PHE A 95 7.92 -5.33 -5.69
C PHE A 95 8.33 -5.89 -7.06
N LYS A 96 9.45 -6.60 -7.06
CA LYS A 96 9.99 -7.33 -8.20
C LYS A 96 10.26 -8.77 -7.78
N PRO A 97 9.58 -9.76 -8.36
CA PRO A 97 9.78 -11.16 -8.02
C PRO A 97 11.18 -11.63 -8.41
N ALA A 98 11.57 -12.78 -7.86
CA ALA A 98 12.80 -13.48 -8.20
C ALA A 98 12.97 -13.62 -9.72
N GLY A 99 14.22 -13.51 -10.19
CA GLY A 99 14.56 -13.55 -11.61
C GLY A 99 14.27 -12.26 -12.38
N THR A 100 13.84 -11.17 -11.72
CA THR A 100 13.66 -9.88 -12.40
C THR A 100 15.01 -9.28 -12.78
N LYS A 101 15.35 -9.26 -14.06
CA LYS A 101 16.60 -8.67 -14.57
C LYS A 101 16.40 -7.28 -15.19
N SER A 102 17.44 -6.45 -15.11
CA SER A 102 17.54 -5.20 -15.87
C SER A 102 17.82 -5.48 -17.36
N LYS A 103 17.74 -4.44 -18.21
CA LYS A 103 18.15 -4.53 -19.62
C LYS A 103 19.60 -5.02 -19.81
N LYS A 104 20.46 -4.77 -18.82
CA LYS A 104 21.87 -5.19 -18.80
C LYS A 104 22.09 -6.51 -18.04
N GLY A 105 21.06 -7.34 -17.89
CA GLY A 105 21.15 -8.65 -17.20
C GLY A 105 21.27 -8.62 -15.68
N LYS A 106 21.61 -7.48 -15.05
CA LYS A 106 21.74 -7.37 -13.58
C LYS A 106 20.44 -7.74 -12.86
N ASP A 107 20.54 -8.52 -11.79
CA ASP A 107 19.40 -8.82 -10.93
C ASP A 107 18.84 -7.52 -10.30
N LYS A 108 17.52 -7.44 -10.29
CA LYS A 108 16.71 -6.36 -9.76
C LYS A 108 15.55 -6.88 -8.93
N SER A 109 15.54 -8.16 -8.58
CA SER A 109 14.58 -8.75 -7.66
C SER A 109 14.58 -7.98 -6.33
N SER A 110 13.42 -7.86 -5.70
CA SER A 110 13.30 -7.28 -4.37
C SER A 110 13.91 -8.25 -3.35
N LYS A 111 14.60 -7.72 -2.34
CA LYS A 111 14.97 -8.51 -1.16
C LYS A 111 13.68 -8.99 -0.49
N ILE A 112 13.68 -10.25 -0.04
CA ILE A 112 12.67 -10.82 0.84
C ILE A 112 13.35 -10.94 2.20
N ASP A 113 12.82 -10.24 3.20
CA ASP A 113 13.41 -10.19 4.53
C ASP A 113 12.33 -10.57 5.56
N PRO A 114 12.43 -11.75 6.18
CA PRO A 114 11.43 -12.17 7.16
C PRO A 114 11.45 -11.32 8.43
N ASP A 115 12.60 -10.73 8.78
CA ASP A 115 12.78 -9.94 9.99
C ASP A 115 12.38 -8.48 9.76
N GLU A 116 12.59 -7.97 8.55
CA GLU A 116 12.24 -6.61 8.15
C GLU A 116 11.39 -6.57 6.85
N PRO A 117 10.14 -7.09 6.87
CA PRO A 117 9.31 -7.18 5.67
C PRO A 117 9.02 -5.80 5.06
N ASN A 118 9.04 -5.72 3.73
CA ASN A 118 9.05 -4.42 3.03
C ASN A 118 8.09 -4.31 1.83
N LEU A 119 8.50 -4.82 0.67
CA LEU A 119 7.76 -4.71 -0.60
C LEU A 119 7.05 -6.01 -0.97
N GLU A 120 7.58 -7.12 -0.50
CA GLU A 120 7.10 -8.49 -0.72
C GLU A 120 5.72 -8.74 -0.12
N GLN A 121 5.29 -7.93 0.85
CA GLN A 121 3.99 -8.04 1.49
C GLN A 121 2.99 -6.98 1.00
N VAL A 122 1.72 -7.08 1.39
CA VAL A 122 0.74 -5.99 1.24
C VAL A 122 1.03 -4.92 2.29
N GLY A 123 1.92 -3.98 1.94
CA GLY A 123 2.40 -2.92 2.83
C GLY A 123 1.50 -1.70 2.90
N CYS A 124 1.90 -0.74 3.74
CA CYS A 124 1.15 0.49 4.03
C CYS A 124 0.68 1.21 2.75
N GLU A 125 1.55 1.29 1.74
CA GLU A 125 1.31 1.99 0.49
C GLU A 125 0.19 1.36 -0.36
N MET A 126 -0.18 0.10 -0.11
CA MET A 126 -1.27 -0.56 -0.84
C MET A 126 -2.65 -0.03 -0.47
N CYS A 127 -2.78 0.50 0.75
CA CYS A 127 -4.00 1.15 1.25
C CYS A 127 -3.87 2.68 1.21
N HIS A 128 -2.74 3.21 1.70
CA HIS A 128 -2.56 4.64 1.91
C HIS A 128 -2.11 5.41 0.67
N SER A 129 -1.72 4.74 -0.43
CA SER A 129 -1.19 5.43 -1.61
C SER A 129 -1.90 5.09 -2.92
N VAL A 130 -1.88 6.05 -3.85
CA VAL A 130 -2.31 5.83 -5.24
C VAL A 130 -1.22 5.19 -6.09
N ALA A 131 0.02 5.67 -5.95
CA ALA A 131 1.16 5.30 -6.80
C ALA A 131 2.49 5.23 -6.03
N GLY A 132 2.41 5.01 -4.71
CA GLY A 132 3.52 4.99 -3.77
C GLY A 132 3.68 6.29 -2.98
N GLY A 133 4.19 6.16 -1.76
CA GLY A 133 4.24 7.18 -0.72
C GLY A 133 5.50 8.02 -0.66
N SER A 134 6.43 7.86 -1.62
CA SER A 134 7.64 8.69 -1.70
C SER A 134 7.42 10.20 -1.56
N GLN A 135 6.29 10.75 -2.03
CA GLN A 135 6.01 12.18 -2.03
C GLN A 135 5.22 12.64 -0.81
N PHE A 136 4.07 12.02 -0.49
CA PHE A 136 3.30 12.45 0.67
C PHE A 136 4.06 12.23 1.98
N ARG A 137 4.89 11.18 2.11
CA ARG A 137 5.69 10.96 3.33
C ARG A 137 6.62 12.12 3.62
N ALA A 138 7.08 12.81 2.59
CA ALA A 138 7.94 13.97 2.74
C ALA A 138 7.17 15.19 3.22
N VAL A 139 5.92 15.35 2.78
CA VAL A 139 5.00 16.33 3.38
C VAL A 139 4.84 16.02 4.87
N MET A 140 4.47 14.79 5.21
CA MET A 140 4.28 14.34 6.60
C MET A 140 5.51 14.60 7.47
N LYS A 141 6.71 14.23 6.98
CA LYS A 141 7.98 14.47 7.70
C LYS A 141 8.28 15.97 7.83
N SER A 142 8.15 16.74 6.74
CA SER A 142 8.49 18.16 6.74
C SER A 142 7.53 19.02 7.58
N SER A 143 6.32 18.54 7.78
CA SER A 143 5.31 19.18 8.62
C SER A 143 5.27 18.62 10.03
N LYS A 144 6.10 17.61 10.37
CA LYS A 144 6.07 16.92 11.66
C LYS A 144 4.66 16.42 12.03
N GLY A 145 3.94 15.87 11.05
CA GLY A 145 2.57 15.38 11.24
C GLY A 145 1.47 16.43 11.15
N ASP A 146 1.81 17.73 11.12
CA ASP A 146 0.86 18.84 10.98
C ASP A 146 0.50 19.10 9.51
N PHE A 147 -0.37 18.26 8.96
CA PHE A 147 -0.87 18.35 7.59
C PHE A 147 -2.37 18.05 7.51
N THR A 148 -3.01 18.60 6.49
CA THR A 148 -4.40 18.33 6.12
C THR A 148 -4.51 17.16 5.14
N LYS A 149 -5.70 16.54 5.04
CA LYS A 149 -5.98 15.52 4.01
C LYS A 149 -5.65 16.04 2.61
N ALA A 150 -6.09 17.26 2.29
CA ALA A 150 -5.89 17.89 0.98
C ALA A 150 -4.41 18.11 0.61
N GLU A 151 -3.53 18.45 1.57
CA GLU A 151 -2.10 18.61 1.31
C GLU A 151 -1.43 17.31 0.87
N THR A 152 -1.82 16.19 1.47
CA THR A 152 -1.23 14.88 1.16
C THR A 152 -1.88 14.21 -0.05
N GLU A 153 -3.17 14.44 -0.30
CA GLU A 153 -3.88 13.95 -1.49
C GLU A 153 -3.28 14.47 -2.80
N LYS A 154 -2.78 15.71 -2.82
CA LYS A 154 -2.02 16.27 -3.96
C LYS A 154 -0.82 15.42 -4.34
N TYR A 155 -0.31 14.61 -3.42
CA TYR A 155 0.82 13.71 -3.59
C TYR A 155 0.44 12.23 -3.54
N GLY A 156 -0.86 11.92 -3.65
CA GLY A 156 -1.37 10.57 -3.80
C GLY A 156 -1.52 9.80 -2.51
N GLN A 157 -1.65 10.48 -1.36
CA GLN A 157 -2.25 9.85 -0.17
C GLN A 157 -3.73 9.57 -0.46
N ARG A 158 -4.24 8.46 0.06
CA ARG A 158 -5.65 8.06 -0.03
C ARG A 158 -6.33 8.11 1.33
N TRP A 159 -7.60 8.46 1.32
CA TRP A 159 -8.49 8.42 2.48
C TRP A 159 -9.76 7.59 2.22
N ASP A 160 -9.99 7.16 0.97
CA ASP A 160 -11.11 6.32 0.55
C ASP A 160 -10.87 4.83 0.86
N TYR A 161 -10.68 4.52 2.15
CA TYR A 161 -10.23 3.21 2.60
C TYR A 161 -11.20 2.08 2.25
N ALA A 162 -12.52 2.30 2.36
CA ALA A 162 -13.50 1.30 1.92
C ALA A 162 -13.32 0.94 0.44
N ASN A 163 -13.05 1.95 -0.40
CA ASN A 163 -12.83 1.77 -1.82
C ASN A 163 -11.49 1.07 -2.11
N VAL A 164 -10.36 1.44 -1.46
CA VAL A 164 -9.07 0.79 -1.74
C VAL A 164 -9.07 -0.70 -1.41
N CYS A 165 -9.80 -1.14 -0.40
CA CYS A 165 -9.88 -2.56 -0.04
C CYS A 165 -10.45 -3.42 -1.18
N THR A 166 -11.39 -2.87 -1.96
CA THR A 166 -12.02 -3.57 -3.10
C THR A 166 -11.03 -3.91 -4.22
N ARG A 167 -9.88 -3.24 -4.27
CA ARG A 167 -8.78 -3.51 -5.21
C ARG A 167 -8.32 -4.97 -5.19
N CYS A 168 -8.45 -5.64 -4.05
CA CYS A 168 -7.99 -7.01 -3.86
C CYS A 168 -9.10 -7.92 -3.33
N HIS A 169 -9.84 -7.49 -2.31
CA HIS A 169 -10.81 -8.35 -1.63
C HIS A 169 -12.06 -8.69 -2.46
N THR A 170 -12.42 -7.84 -3.40
CA THR A 170 -13.58 -8.04 -4.29
C THR A 170 -13.18 -7.98 -5.76
N HIS A 171 -11.88 -8.13 -6.05
CA HIS A 171 -11.39 -8.07 -7.41
C HIS A 171 -11.82 -9.33 -8.18
N PRO A 172 -12.36 -9.25 -9.41
CA PRO A 172 -12.86 -10.42 -10.14
C PRO A 172 -11.83 -11.54 -10.33
N ASN A 173 -10.55 -11.17 -10.44
CA ASN A 173 -9.43 -12.12 -10.58
C ASN A 173 -8.94 -12.75 -9.26
N THR A 174 -9.55 -12.44 -8.10
CA THR A 174 -9.24 -13.19 -6.87
C THR A 174 -9.91 -14.56 -6.93
N PRO A 175 -9.20 -15.66 -6.65
CA PRO A 175 -9.83 -16.98 -6.61
C PRO A 175 -10.66 -17.18 -5.33
N PHE A 176 -10.45 -16.34 -4.32
CA PHE A 176 -11.11 -16.42 -3.02
C PHE A 176 -12.34 -15.50 -2.96
N LEU A 177 -13.41 -15.92 -3.64
CA LEU A 177 -14.68 -15.19 -3.73
C LEU A 177 -15.77 -15.82 -2.84
N PRO A 178 -16.81 -15.06 -2.46
CA PRO A 178 -17.94 -15.58 -1.68
C PRO A 178 -18.63 -16.79 -2.34
N SER A 179 -18.65 -16.85 -3.68
CA SER A 179 -19.17 -17.98 -4.44
C SER A 179 -18.43 -19.30 -4.21
N VAL A 180 -17.20 -19.25 -3.68
CA VAL A 180 -16.42 -20.43 -3.29
C VAL A 180 -16.66 -20.78 -1.82
N HIS A 181 -16.76 -19.75 -0.95
CA HIS A 181 -17.06 -19.93 0.47
C HIS A 181 -17.40 -18.59 1.14
N ASP A 182 -18.42 -18.60 2.01
CA ASP A 182 -18.90 -17.40 2.71
C ASP A 182 -17.84 -16.65 3.53
N LYS A 183 -16.80 -17.32 4.02
CA LYS A 183 -15.71 -16.69 4.78
C LYS A 183 -14.95 -15.62 3.97
N TYR A 184 -15.07 -15.66 2.65
CA TYR A 184 -14.49 -14.69 1.72
C TYR A 184 -15.38 -13.47 1.47
N LYS A 185 -16.59 -13.41 2.06
CA LYS A 185 -17.39 -12.20 2.08
C LYS A 185 -16.60 -11.09 2.78
N PHE A 186 -16.45 -9.97 2.08
CA PHE A 186 -15.70 -8.82 2.56
C PHE A 186 -16.63 -7.84 3.27
N ASN A 187 -16.37 -7.59 4.55
CA ASN A 187 -16.98 -6.52 5.34
C ASN A 187 -15.89 -5.52 5.72
N TYR A 188 -15.96 -4.29 5.22
CA TYR A 188 -14.95 -3.28 5.47
C TYR A 188 -14.84 -2.92 6.96
N GLU A 189 -15.96 -2.74 7.65
CA GLU A 189 -16.01 -2.32 9.05
C GLU A 189 -15.35 -3.35 9.97
N GLU A 190 -15.58 -4.63 9.73
CA GLU A 190 -14.95 -5.71 10.50
C GLU A 190 -13.45 -5.89 10.16
N ARG A 191 -13.10 -5.76 8.87
CA ARG A 191 -11.75 -6.09 8.39
C ARG A 191 -10.75 -4.98 8.68
N LYS A 192 -11.16 -3.71 8.66
CA LYS A 192 -10.26 -2.57 8.96
C LYS A 192 -9.65 -2.66 10.36
N LEU A 193 -10.38 -3.22 11.33
CA LEU A 193 -9.93 -3.43 12.71
C LEU A 193 -8.81 -4.48 12.85
N LYS A 194 -8.49 -5.23 11.78
CA LYS A 194 -7.50 -6.32 11.79
C LYS A 194 -6.21 -5.98 11.03
N VAL A 195 -6.10 -4.80 10.42
CA VAL A 195 -4.98 -4.46 9.51
C VAL A 195 -3.72 -4.07 10.29
N HIS A 196 -3.86 -3.30 11.37
CA HIS A 196 -2.76 -2.89 12.24
C HIS A 196 -3.33 -2.56 13.64
N LYS A 197 -3.48 -3.58 14.50
CA LYS A 197 -3.95 -3.43 15.89
C LYS A 197 -2.86 -2.77 16.75
N ILE A 198 -2.71 -1.46 16.63
CA ILE A 198 -1.58 -0.72 17.22
C ILE A 198 -1.56 -0.67 18.75
N ALA A 199 -2.70 -0.91 19.41
CA ALA A 199 -2.80 -0.80 20.86
C ALA A 199 -1.79 -1.71 21.58
N ASP A 200 -1.46 -2.86 20.98
CA ASP A 200 -0.59 -3.88 21.56
C ASP A 200 0.91 -3.58 21.39
N PHE A 201 1.28 -2.51 20.68
CA PHE A 201 2.66 -2.23 20.24
C PHE A 201 3.19 -0.86 20.67
N TRP A 202 2.48 -0.17 21.56
CA TRP A 202 3.00 1.04 22.21
C TRP A 202 3.97 0.66 23.33
N SER A 203 5.06 1.40 23.43
CA SER A 203 6.09 1.27 24.47
C SER A 203 6.64 2.65 24.81
N GLU A 204 7.46 2.74 25.86
CA GLU A 204 8.15 3.98 26.22
C GLU A 204 9.05 4.48 25.07
N ASP A 205 9.72 3.57 24.37
CA ASP A 205 10.64 3.86 23.27
C ASP A 205 9.97 4.49 22.03
N ASN A 206 8.66 4.32 21.88
CA ASN A 206 7.92 4.81 20.71
C ASN A 206 6.73 5.71 21.05
N ALA A 207 6.61 6.14 22.31
CA ALA A 207 5.54 6.99 22.79
C ALA A 207 5.45 8.34 22.05
N ASP A 208 6.59 8.86 21.59
CA ASP A 208 6.72 10.11 20.82
C ASP A 208 6.14 10.00 19.39
N GLN A 209 5.83 8.80 18.93
CA GLN A 209 5.28 8.54 17.59
C GLN A 209 3.74 8.58 17.54
N LYS A 210 3.10 8.93 18.67
CA LYS A 210 1.65 9.09 18.74
C LYS A 210 1.16 10.20 17.81
N LEU A 211 0.14 9.88 17.01
CA LEU A 211 -0.40 10.82 16.03
C LEU A 211 -1.35 11.83 16.67
N GLU A 212 -0.83 12.96 17.14
CA GLU A 212 -1.59 14.02 17.84
C GLU A 212 -2.76 14.59 17.04
N LYS A 213 -2.67 14.62 15.71
CA LYS A 213 -3.66 15.21 14.80
C LYS A 213 -4.63 14.19 14.19
N VAL A 214 -4.71 12.96 14.72
CA VAL A 214 -5.57 11.92 14.16
C VAL A 214 -7.06 12.31 14.24
N ASP A 215 -7.52 12.79 15.39
CA ASP A 215 -8.93 13.14 15.61
C ASP A 215 -9.34 14.41 14.84
N ASP A 216 -8.45 15.41 14.81
CA ASP A 216 -8.62 16.60 13.99
C ASP A 216 -8.74 16.24 12.50
N ARG A 217 -7.94 15.28 12.02
CA ARG A 217 -8.01 14.80 10.63
C ARG A 217 -9.24 13.94 10.38
N ALA A 218 -9.74 13.20 11.37
CA ALA A 218 -10.95 12.40 11.23
C ALA A 218 -12.19 13.27 10.95
N LYS A 219 -12.21 14.50 11.46
CA LYS A 219 -13.26 15.51 11.19
C LYS A 219 -13.17 16.14 9.80
N GLN A 220 -12.05 15.99 9.10
CA GLN A 220 -11.88 16.50 7.75
C GLN A 220 -12.42 15.50 6.73
N GLN A 221 -12.98 15.99 5.62
CA GLN A 221 -13.33 15.17 4.48
C GLN A 221 -12.37 15.42 3.32
N GLY A 222 -11.58 14.41 2.97
CA GLY A 222 -10.67 14.42 1.83
C GLY A 222 -11.41 14.33 0.49
N GLN A 223 -10.74 14.74 -0.59
CA GLN A 223 -11.27 14.61 -1.95
C GLN A 223 -11.55 13.16 -2.32
N THR A 224 -10.67 12.23 -1.92
CA THR A 224 -10.85 10.80 -2.19
C THR A 224 -12.07 10.23 -1.45
N GLU A 225 -12.39 10.73 -0.25
CA GLU A 225 -13.61 10.32 0.47
C GLU A 225 -14.87 10.85 -0.20
N LYS A 226 -14.86 12.10 -0.70
CA LYS A 226 -15.98 12.69 -1.45
C LYS A 226 -16.22 11.99 -2.78
N THR A 227 -15.15 11.79 -3.54
CA THR A 227 -15.19 11.14 -4.85
C THR A 227 -14.08 10.10 -4.86
N PRO A 228 -14.39 8.82 -4.66
CA PRO A 228 -13.39 7.76 -4.61
C PRO A 228 -12.56 7.67 -5.88
N LEU A 229 -11.33 7.21 -5.75
CA LEU A 229 -10.47 6.95 -6.91
C LEU A 229 -10.98 5.75 -7.70
N ILE A 230 -10.72 5.73 -9.01
CA ILE A 230 -10.91 4.50 -9.77
C ILE A 230 -10.00 3.39 -9.23
N ILE A 231 -10.45 2.16 -9.30
CA ILE A 231 -9.62 1.00 -8.96
C ILE A 231 -9.04 0.45 -10.26
N GLU A 232 -7.73 0.20 -10.25
CA GLU A 232 -7.05 -0.36 -11.41
C GLU A 232 -7.46 -1.79 -11.67
N ASP A 233 -7.83 -2.05 -12.91
CA ASP A 233 -8.07 -3.39 -13.43
C ASP A 233 -6.83 -3.86 -14.22
N PHE A 234 -6.60 -5.17 -14.23
CA PHE A 234 -5.42 -5.81 -14.80
C PHE A 234 -5.75 -7.17 -15.39
N GLN A 235 -4.93 -7.58 -16.36
CA GLN A 235 -5.03 -8.87 -17.02
C GLN A 235 -3.63 -9.42 -17.31
N ILE A 236 -3.56 -10.72 -17.57
CA ILE A 236 -2.36 -11.35 -18.11
C ILE A 236 -2.37 -11.21 -19.62
N LYS A 237 -1.30 -10.67 -20.18
CA LYS A 237 -1.04 -10.64 -21.62
C LYS A 237 0.41 -11.04 -21.85
N ASP A 238 0.64 -12.04 -22.69
CA ASP A 238 1.96 -12.59 -23.01
C ASP A 238 2.73 -13.01 -21.74
N GLY A 239 2.05 -13.73 -20.85
CA GLY A 239 2.61 -14.18 -19.56
C GLY A 239 2.94 -13.04 -18.57
N LYS A 240 2.55 -11.80 -18.84
CA LYS A 240 2.87 -10.63 -18.02
C LYS A 240 1.61 -9.91 -17.57
N LEU A 241 1.60 -9.43 -16.33
CA LEU A 241 0.54 -8.55 -15.86
C LEU A 241 0.60 -7.19 -16.58
N LYS A 242 -0.55 -6.79 -17.12
CA LYS A 242 -0.78 -5.50 -17.77
C LYS A 242 -2.02 -4.85 -17.16
N PHE A 243 -1.91 -3.56 -16.84
CA PHE A 243 -3.06 -2.77 -16.43
C PHE A 243 -3.91 -2.44 -17.65
N LYS A 244 -5.24 -2.55 -17.52
CA LYS A 244 -6.17 -2.14 -18.57
C LYS A 244 -6.05 -0.63 -18.82
N LYS A 245 -6.24 -0.20 -20.06
CA LYS A 245 -6.13 1.22 -20.43
C LYS A 245 -7.22 2.01 -19.71
N GLY A 246 -6.86 3.17 -19.16
CA GLY A 246 -7.81 4.07 -18.50
C GLY A 246 -8.20 3.69 -17.07
N THR A 247 -7.78 2.53 -16.55
CA THR A 247 -8.18 2.08 -15.20
C THR A 247 -7.23 2.51 -14.09
N LYS A 248 -6.03 3.01 -14.42
CA LYS A 248 -5.06 3.44 -13.41
C LYS A 248 -5.52 4.70 -12.67
N PRO A 249 -5.53 4.72 -11.33
CA PRO A 249 -5.92 5.90 -10.57
C PRO A 249 -4.93 7.07 -10.68
N TYR A 250 -3.68 6.82 -11.06
CA TYR A 250 -2.71 7.88 -11.33
C TYR A 250 -2.31 7.92 -12.81
N ASN A 251 -2.52 9.07 -13.44
CA ASN A 251 -2.06 9.35 -14.79
C ASN A 251 -0.67 9.98 -14.75
N SER A 252 0.37 9.18 -14.99
CA SER A 252 1.76 9.67 -14.95
C SER A 252 2.12 10.68 -16.05
N LYS A 253 1.36 10.73 -17.15
CA LYS A 253 1.59 11.68 -18.25
C LYS A 253 1.04 13.06 -17.87
N LYS A 254 -0.23 13.11 -17.45
CA LYS A 254 -0.91 14.34 -17.02
C LYS A 254 -0.55 14.76 -15.59
N LYS A 255 0.06 13.86 -14.81
CA LYS A 255 0.34 14.02 -13.37
C LYS A 255 -0.93 14.30 -12.55
N THR A 256 -2.04 13.68 -12.93
CA THR A 256 -3.35 13.83 -12.29
C THR A 256 -3.84 12.51 -11.70
N PHE A 257 -4.82 12.60 -10.81
CA PHE A 257 -5.56 11.46 -10.27
C PHE A 257 -6.90 11.30 -11.00
N ASN A 258 -7.28 10.05 -11.24
CA ASN A 258 -8.53 9.70 -11.91
C ASN A 258 -9.53 9.23 -10.84
N TYR A 259 -10.63 9.96 -10.72
CA TYR A 259 -11.72 9.67 -9.79
C TYR A 259 -12.84 8.92 -10.49
N LYS A 260 -13.66 8.18 -9.73
CA LYS A 260 -14.89 7.59 -10.24
C LYS A 260 -15.79 8.73 -10.74
N LYS A 261 -16.50 8.48 -11.85
CA LYS A 261 -17.58 9.38 -12.27
C LYS A 261 -18.70 9.23 -11.24
N GLY A 262 -19.19 10.38 -10.75
CA GLY A 262 -20.42 10.44 -9.96
C GLY A 262 -21.63 10.11 -10.80
#